data_AF-A0A3M7RZT7-F1
#
_entry.id   AF-A0A3M7RZT7-F1
#
_cell.length_a   1.000
_cell.length_b   1.000
_cell.length_c   1.000
_cell.angle_alpha   90.00
_cell.angle_beta   90.00
_cell.angle_gamma   90.00
#
_symmetry.space_group_name_H-M   'P 1'
#
loop_
_entity.id
_entity.type
_entity.pdbx_description
1 polymer ?
#
loop_
_entity_poly.entity_id
_entity_poly.type
_entity_poly.pdbx_seq_one_letter_code
_entity_poly.pdbx_strand_id
1 'polypeptide(L)'
;MLKTNIFFLFLVIWAITEIKSEAPGKNFIDGFSKDNSRYWLISCTLSGCSFAFSSCMNCYGERGCKSCIALSKPECAVCADDIFNKEDLETINGNQYLICDSGDPIQSKVCHLYCRGQFAESGNCVRENNLPICKCSSETGSSTTDSSVTTQTIQSTTIS
;
A
#
# COMPACT_ATOMS: atom_id res chain seq x y z
N MET A 1 39.65 45.35 49.94
CA MET A 1 40.21 44.00 49.68
C MET A 1 40.02 43.71 48.20
N LEU A 2 41.14 43.57 47.48
CA LEU A 2 41.23 43.28 46.06
C LEU A 2 41.29 41.75 45.86
N LYS A 3 40.51 41.19 44.94
CA LYS A 3 40.85 39.93 44.25
C LYS A 3 40.16 39.83 42.88
N THR A 4 40.91 40.36 41.91
CA THR A 4 41.13 39.99 40.51
C THR A 4 40.52 38.68 39.98
N ASN A 5 39.91 38.72 38.80
CA ASN A 5 40.31 38.04 37.54
C ASN A 5 39.25 38.34 36.46
N ILE A 6 39.47 39.18 35.43
CA ILE A 6 40.39 39.12 34.28
C ILE A 6 39.99 38.04 33.25
N PHE A 7 39.73 38.53 32.02
CA PHE A 7 39.73 37.88 30.70
C PHE A 7 38.46 37.12 30.29
N PHE A 8 37.85 37.32 29.11
CA PHE A 8 38.41 37.66 27.80
C PHE A 8 37.44 38.51 26.96
N LEU A 9 38.01 39.50 26.25
CA LEU A 9 37.50 40.03 24.98
C LEU A 9 37.15 38.87 24.03
N PHE A 10 36.11 39.02 23.21
CA PHE A 10 36.25 39.07 21.75
C PHE A 10 34.94 39.52 21.10
N LEU A 11 34.96 40.75 20.60
CA LEU A 11 34.08 41.25 19.56
C LEU A 11 34.32 40.44 18.28
N VAL A 12 33.26 39.89 17.68
CA VAL A 12 33.21 39.70 16.22
C VAL A 12 31.83 40.14 15.75
N ILE A 13 31.76 41.39 15.33
CA ILE A 13 30.74 41.92 14.44
C ILE A 13 31.10 41.45 13.04
N TRP A 14 30.25 40.65 12.38
CA TRP A 14 30.26 40.54 10.92
C TRP A 14 28.87 40.83 10.37
N ALA A 15 28.87 41.74 9.41
CA ALA A 15 27.76 42.44 8.79
C ALA A 15 27.44 41.82 7.41
N ILE A 16 26.16 41.89 7.03
CA ILE A 16 25.61 42.13 5.67
C ILE A 16 26.09 41.22 4.51
N THR A 17 25.15 40.52 3.83
CA THR A 17 24.73 40.79 2.43
C THR A 17 23.74 39.74 1.93
N GLU A 18 22.61 40.22 1.38
CA GLU A 18 21.74 39.52 0.45
C GLU A 18 22.53 38.95 -0.76
N ILE A 19 22.27 37.69 -1.13
CA ILE A 19 22.40 37.26 -2.52
C ILE A 19 21.28 36.27 -2.86
N LYS A 20 20.30 36.79 -3.58
CA LYS A 20 19.40 36.14 -4.53
C LYS A 20 20.01 34.86 -5.14
N SER A 21 19.43 33.70 -4.83
CA SER A 21 19.59 32.48 -5.62
C SER A 21 18.32 32.24 -6.42
N GLU A 22 18.19 32.92 -7.56
CA GLU A 22 17.41 32.40 -8.68
C GLU A 22 18.20 31.23 -9.28
N ALA A 23 17.66 30.02 -9.13
CA ALA A 23 18.06 28.87 -9.92
C ALA A 23 16.79 28.13 -10.39
N PRO A 24 16.83 27.56 -11.60
CA PRO A 24 15.73 27.61 -12.56
C PRO A 24 14.99 26.27 -12.67
N GLY A 25 13.74 26.32 -13.14
CA GLY A 25 13.07 25.15 -13.71
C GLY A 25 12.44 24.20 -12.69
N LYS A 26 11.42 24.66 -11.96
CA LYS A 26 10.38 23.74 -11.47
C LYS A 26 9.65 23.18 -12.69
N ASN A 27 10.08 22.01 -13.14
CA ASN A 27 9.31 21.19 -14.07
C ASN A 27 7.92 20.99 -13.46
N PHE A 28 6.90 21.37 -14.22
CA PHE A 28 5.49 21.45 -13.87
C PHE A 28 4.84 20.05 -13.67
N ILE A 29 5.62 19.04 -13.30
CA ILE A 29 5.22 17.62 -13.15
C ILE A 29 5.29 17.15 -11.69
N ASP A 30 5.68 18.02 -10.75
CA ASP A 30 5.72 17.67 -9.31
C ASP A 30 4.37 17.93 -8.59
N GLY A 31 3.35 18.39 -9.31
CA GLY A 31 2.01 18.66 -8.77
C GLY A 31 1.12 17.42 -8.59
N PHE A 32 1.59 16.24 -8.99
CA PHE A 32 0.91 14.96 -8.73
C PHE A 32 1.56 14.18 -7.58
N SER A 33 2.69 14.65 -7.06
CA SER A 33 3.45 14.01 -6.00
C SER A 33 2.98 14.53 -4.63
N LYS A 34 2.47 13.60 -3.82
CA LYS A 34 2.25 13.66 -2.36
C LYS A 34 0.83 13.90 -1.83
N ASP A 35 -0.07 14.54 -2.57
CA ASP A 35 -1.43 14.83 -2.07
C ASP A 35 -2.52 13.85 -2.56
N ASN A 36 -2.17 12.90 -3.44
CA ASN A 36 -3.09 11.91 -4.01
C ASN A 36 -3.04 10.52 -3.36
N SER A 37 -2.35 10.35 -2.23
CA SER A 37 -2.65 9.25 -1.32
C SER A 37 -4.04 9.54 -0.74
N ARG A 38 -5.06 9.15 -1.50
CA ARG A 38 -6.46 9.31 -1.11
C ARG A 38 -6.62 8.96 0.37
N TYR A 39 -7.43 9.77 1.04
CA TYR A 39 -7.66 9.78 2.48
C TYR A 39 -8.02 8.43 3.14
N TRP A 40 -8.28 7.37 2.36
CA TRP A 40 -8.79 6.07 2.81
C TRP A 40 -7.84 5.29 3.75
N LEU A 41 -6.52 5.55 3.75
CA LEU A 41 -5.59 4.90 4.70
C LEU A 41 -5.12 5.78 5.86
N ILE A 42 -5.70 6.97 6.04
CA ILE A 42 -5.28 7.88 7.12
C ILE A 42 -5.49 7.21 8.49
N SER A 43 -6.62 6.53 8.67
CA SER A 43 -6.94 5.74 9.87
C SER A 43 -5.84 4.71 10.19
N CYS A 44 -5.20 4.15 9.16
CA CYS A 44 -4.25 3.05 9.28
C CYS A 44 -2.83 3.49 9.58
N THR A 45 -2.48 4.63 9.03
CA THR A 45 -1.20 5.28 9.30
C THR A 45 -1.17 5.80 10.74
N LEU A 46 -2.24 6.46 11.18
CA LEU A 46 -2.36 6.99 12.54
C LEU A 46 -2.43 5.90 13.61
N SER A 47 -3.10 4.78 13.32
CA SER A 47 -3.24 3.65 14.26
C SER A 47 -2.00 2.75 14.36
N GLY A 48 -0.96 3.00 13.55
CA GLY A 48 0.29 2.23 13.59
C GLY A 48 0.09 0.76 13.19
N CYS A 49 -0.68 0.50 12.13
CA CYS A 49 -1.03 -0.86 11.70
C CYS A 49 0.06 -1.58 10.88
N SER A 50 1.17 -0.90 10.57
CA SER A 50 2.25 -1.45 9.75
C SER A 50 2.80 -2.79 10.26
N PHE A 51 2.88 -2.98 11.59
CA PHE A 51 3.29 -4.25 12.18
C PHE A 51 2.27 -5.36 11.89
N ALA A 52 0.98 -5.10 12.14
CA ALA A 52 -0.09 -6.05 11.88
C ALA A 52 -0.16 -6.47 10.40
N PHE A 53 0.03 -5.51 9.50
CA PHE A 53 0.14 -5.80 8.06
C PHE A 53 1.30 -6.76 7.79
N SER A 54 2.49 -6.46 8.35
CA SER A 54 3.70 -7.28 8.14
C SER A 54 3.51 -8.72 8.62
N SER A 55 2.82 -8.93 9.75
CA SER A 55 2.49 -10.26 10.26
C SER A 55 1.49 -11.03 9.39
N CYS A 56 0.73 -10.33 8.56
CA CYS A 56 -0.37 -10.90 7.76
C CYS A 56 -0.08 -11.00 6.27
N MET A 57 1.18 -10.82 5.83
CA MET A 57 1.56 -10.85 4.41
C MET A 57 1.22 -12.17 3.70
N ASN A 58 1.05 -13.27 4.43
CA ASN A 58 0.71 -14.59 3.87
C ASN A 58 -0.78 -14.95 3.99
N CYS A 59 -1.65 -14.02 4.42
CA CYS A 59 -3.09 -14.25 4.46
C CYS A 59 -3.64 -14.64 3.08
N TYR A 60 -4.86 -15.19 3.01
CA TYR A 60 -5.46 -15.56 1.74
C TYR A 60 -6.98 -15.41 1.80
N GLY A 61 -7.55 -14.76 0.79
CA GLY A 61 -8.95 -14.37 0.74
C GLY A 61 -9.28 -13.22 1.71
N GLU A 62 -10.22 -12.36 1.32
CA GLU A 62 -10.58 -11.15 2.08
C GLU A 62 -10.86 -11.44 3.56
N ARG A 63 -11.71 -12.43 3.84
CA ARG A 63 -12.04 -12.83 5.22
C ARG A 63 -10.80 -13.26 6.01
N GLY A 64 -9.89 -14.00 5.39
CA GLY A 64 -8.66 -14.47 6.02
C GLY A 64 -7.71 -13.33 6.33
N CYS A 65 -7.57 -12.39 5.39
CA CYS A 65 -6.75 -11.19 5.57
C CYS A 65 -7.33 -10.26 6.65
N LYS A 66 -8.63 -9.96 6.60
CA LYS A 66 -9.31 -9.16 7.64
C LYS A 66 -9.15 -9.78 9.03
N SER A 67 -9.40 -11.09 9.15
CA SER A 67 -9.25 -11.82 10.41
C SER A 67 -7.81 -11.77 10.92
N CYS A 68 -6.82 -12.00 10.06
CA CYS A 68 -5.41 -11.93 10.46
C CYS A 68 -5.04 -10.56 11.04
N ILE A 69 -5.42 -9.48 10.34
CA ILE A 69 -5.10 -8.12 10.76
C ILE A 69 -5.75 -7.80 12.10
N ALA A 70 -7.05 -8.10 12.25
CA ALA A 70 -7.78 -7.88 13.49
C ALA A 70 -7.25 -8.72 14.67
N LEU A 71 -6.81 -9.96 14.43
CA LEU A 71 -6.17 -10.79 15.45
C LEU A 71 -4.77 -10.28 15.83
N SER A 72 -4.01 -9.77 14.86
CA SER A 72 -2.68 -9.22 15.12
C SER A 72 -2.74 -7.91 15.90
N LYS A 73 -3.72 -7.06 15.60
CA LYS A 73 -3.95 -5.78 16.27
C LYS A 73 -5.42 -5.34 16.09
N PRO A 74 -6.30 -5.51 17.10
CA PRO A 74 -7.74 -5.30 16.96
C PRO A 74 -8.15 -3.90 16.47
N GLU A 75 -7.43 -2.86 16.86
CA GLU A 75 -7.66 -1.48 16.40
C GLU A 75 -7.41 -1.30 14.90
N CYS A 76 -6.75 -2.25 14.24
CA CYS A 76 -6.54 -2.26 12.78
C CYS A 76 -7.68 -2.95 12.01
N ALA A 77 -8.75 -3.39 12.67
CA ALA A 77 -9.90 -3.99 11.99
C ALA A 77 -10.55 -3.02 10.99
N VAL A 78 -10.74 -1.75 11.40
CA VAL A 78 -11.29 -0.69 10.53
C VAL A 78 -10.44 -0.54 9.27
N CYS A 79 -9.11 -0.59 9.44
CA CYS A 79 -8.19 -0.55 8.32
C CYS A 79 -8.30 -1.74 7.38
N ALA A 80 -8.53 -2.92 7.92
CA ALA A 80 -8.78 -4.07 7.08
C ALA A 80 -10.07 -3.88 6.29
N ASP A 81 -11.11 -3.27 6.85
CA ASP A 81 -12.32 -2.94 6.11
C ASP A 81 -12.07 -1.91 5.00
N ASP A 82 -11.33 -0.83 5.28
CA ASP A 82 -10.96 0.20 4.31
C ASP A 82 -10.13 -0.39 3.14
N ILE A 83 -9.19 -1.31 3.44
CA ILE A 83 -8.35 -1.97 2.42
C ILE A 83 -9.16 -2.74 1.38
N PHE A 84 -10.26 -3.36 1.81
CA PHE A 84 -11.08 -4.22 0.94
C PHE A 84 -12.38 -3.53 0.52
N ASN A 85 -12.55 -2.23 0.80
CA ASN A 85 -13.71 -1.49 0.37
C ASN A 85 -13.67 -1.25 -1.14
N LYS A 86 -14.68 -1.76 -1.85
CA LYS A 86 -14.78 -1.62 -3.32
C LYS A 86 -15.15 -0.21 -3.74
N GLU A 87 -15.75 0.58 -2.86
CA GLU A 87 -16.16 1.96 -3.14
C GLU A 87 -14.96 2.93 -3.20
N ASP A 88 -13.83 2.56 -2.58
CA ASP A 88 -12.61 3.38 -2.56
C ASP A 88 -11.68 3.13 -3.77
N LEU A 89 -12.06 2.19 -4.64
CA LEU A 89 -11.29 1.84 -5.84
C LEU A 89 -11.46 2.86 -6.96
N GLU A 90 -10.36 3.12 -7.67
CA GLU A 90 -10.34 4.01 -8.82
C GLU A 90 -10.68 3.32 -10.11
N THR A 91 -11.62 3.91 -10.85
CA THR A 91 -11.96 3.45 -12.19
C THR A 91 -11.06 4.11 -13.22
N ILE A 92 -10.15 3.34 -13.82
CA ILE A 92 -9.23 3.77 -14.87
C ILE A 92 -9.47 2.88 -16.08
N ASN A 93 -9.86 3.47 -17.22
CA ASN A 93 -10.17 2.74 -18.45
C ASN A 93 -11.20 1.61 -18.26
N GLY A 94 -12.18 1.80 -17.38
CA GLY A 94 -13.23 0.81 -17.07
C GLY A 94 -12.83 -0.29 -16.09
N ASN A 95 -11.57 -0.33 -15.64
CA ASN A 95 -11.09 -1.27 -14.64
C ASN A 95 -10.94 -0.57 -13.28
N GLN A 96 -11.21 -1.29 -12.20
CA GLN A 96 -11.09 -0.78 -10.83
C GLN A 96 -9.71 -1.12 -10.25
N TYR A 97 -9.01 -0.12 -9.73
CA TYR A 97 -7.68 -0.26 -9.15
C TYR A 97 -7.61 0.36 -7.77
N LEU A 98 -6.90 -0.30 -6.87
CA LEU A 98 -6.42 0.32 -5.64
C LEU A 98 -5.27 1.27 -6.01
N ILE A 99 -5.31 2.51 -5.51
CA ILE A 99 -4.22 3.48 -5.73
C ILE A 99 -3.13 3.26 -4.69
N CYS A 100 -1.88 3.16 -5.11
CA CYS A 100 -0.76 3.01 -4.17
C CYS A 100 0.59 3.48 -4.74
N ASP A 101 1.42 4.06 -3.88
CA ASP A 101 2.78 4.50 -4.17
C ASP A 101 3.81 3.47 -3.69
N SER A 102 4.74 3.08 -4.57
CA SER A 102 5.83 2.16 -4.23
C SER A 102 6.90 2.77 -3.31
N GLY A 103 6.96 4.10 -3.22
CA GLY A 103 7.80 4.82 -2.26
C GLY A 103 7.25 4.78 -0.82
N ASP A 104 5.98 4.42 -0.64
CA ASP A 104 5.36 4.26 0.68
C ASP A 104 5.31 2.77 1.07
N PRO A 105 6.06 2.35 2.10
CA PRO A 105 6.12 0.95 2.52
C PRO A 105 4.80 0.45 3.13
N ILE A 106 3.97 1.33 3.68
CA ILE A 106 2.64 0.96 4.17
C ILE A 106 1.73 0.69 2.98
N GLN A 107 1.69 1.59 1.99
CA GLN A 107 0.87 1.39 0.79
C GLN A 107 1.29 0.16 -0.01
N SER A 108 2.59 -0.13 -0.09
CA SER A 108 3.10 -1.35 -0.73
C SER A 108 2.61 -2.61 -0.02
N LYS A 109 2.64 -2.64 1.31
CA LYS A 109 2.07 -3.75 2.11
C LYS A 109 0.57 -3.88 1.92
N VAL A 110 -0.14 -2.74 1.88
CA VAL A 110 -1.58 -2.72 1.66
C VAL A 110 -1.92 -3.27 0.28
N CYS A 111 -1.19 -2.89 -0.77
CA CYS A 111 -1.37 -3.44 -2.11
C CYS A 111 -1.19 -4.97 -2.11
N HIS A 112 -0.14 -5.47 -1.47
CA HIS A 112 0.06 -6.90 -1.31
C HIS A 112 -1.12 -7.57 -0.61
N LEU A 113 -1.56 -7.05 0.56
CA LEU A 113 -2.71 -7.58 1.30
C LEU A 113 -4.01 -7.55 0.50
N TYR A 114 -4.27 -6.46 -0.21
CA TYR A 114 -5.41 -6.31 -1.10
C TYR A 114 -5.43 -7.43 -2.16
N CYS A 115 -4.30 -7.68 -2.79
CA CYS A 115 -4.15 -8.75 -3.78
C CYS A 115 -4.30 -10.14 -3.18
N ARG A 116 -3.70 -10.41 -2.00
CA ARG A 116 -3.89 -11.66 -1.26
C ARG A 116 -5.36 -11.89 -0.90
N GLY A 117 -6.10 -10.83 -0.57
CA GLY A 117 -7.53 -10.91 -0.30
C GLY A 117 -8.37 -11.21 -1.54
N GLN A 118 -7.87 -10.89 -2.72
CA GLN A 118 -8.44 -11.29 -4.02
C GLN A 118 -7.90 -12.64 -4.53
N PHE A 119 -7.27 -13.43 -3.66
CA PHE A 119 -6.70 -14.74 -4.01
C PHE A 119 -5.54 -14.68 -5.01
N ALA A 120 -4.90 -13.52 -5.18
CA ALA A 120 -3.64 -13.43 -5.93
C ALA A 120 -2.45 -13.86 -5.05
N GLU A 121 -1.33 -14.20 -5.69
CA GLU A 121 -0.11 -14.60 -4.98
C GLU A 121 0.52 -13.40 -4.26
N SER A 122 0.58 -12.27 -4.96
CA SER A 122 1.24 -11.05 -4.50
C SER A 122 0.64 -9.80 -5.15
N GLY A 123 1.02 -8.63 -4.67
CA GLY A 123 0.62 -7.33 -5.21
C GLY A 123 1.76 -6.33 -5.18
N ASN A 124 1.92 -5.55 -6.25
CA ASN A 124 2.96 -4.53 -6.37
C ASN A 124 2.38 -3.19 -6.81
N CYS A 125 2.86 -2.10 -6.20
CA CYS A 125 2.57 -0.74 -6.63
C CYS A 125 3.39 -0.39 -7.87
N VAL A 126 2.73 -0.04 -8.96
CA VAL A 126 3.36 0.29 -10.24
C VAL A 126 2.76 1.56 -10.82
N ARG A 127 3.50 2.24 -11.69
CA ARG A 127 2.97 3.34 -12.50
C ARG A 127 2.57 2.83 -13.88
N GLU A 128 1.28 2.82 -14.16
CA GLU A 128 0.75 2.52 -15.49
C GLU A 128 0.18 3.81 -16.09
N ASN A 129 0.70 4.25 -17.24
CA ASN A 129 0.36 5.54 -17.84
C ASN A 129 0.47 6.72 -16.85
N ASN A 130 1.52 6.70 -16.02
CA ASN A 130 1.79 7.67 -14.96
C ASN A 130 0.78 7.66 -13.78
N LEU A 131 -0.11 6.67 -13.70
CA LEU A 131 -1.05 6.49 -12.58
C LEU A 131 -0.51 5.46 -11.58
N PRO A 132 -0.43 5.79 -10.27
CA PRO A 132 0.09 4.90 -9.24
C PRO A 132 -0.97 3.87 -8.82
N ILE A 133 -0.91 2.67 -9.39
CA ILE A 133 -1.90 1.61 -9.17
C ILE A 133 -1.28 0.38 -8.51
N CYS A 134 -2.10 -0.36 -7.76
CA CYS A 134 -1.78 -1.68 -7.29
C CYS A 134 -2.08 -2.71 -8.39
N LYS A 135 -1.06 -3.47 -8.82
CA LYS A 135 -1.23 -4.63 -9.71
C LYS A 135 -1.05 -5.92 -8.93
N CYS A 136 -2.05 -6.79 -9.02
CA CYS A 136 -1.99 -8.14 -8.48
C CYS A 136 -1.30 -9.09 -9.45
N SER A 137 -0.42 -9.94 -8.92
CA SER A 137 0.24 -11.02 -9.64
C SER A 137 -0.34 -12.33 -9.13
N SER A 138 -0.94 -13.10 -10.03
CA SER A 138 -1.34 -14.48 -9.77
C SER A 138 -0.33 -15.40 -10.45
N GLU A 139 0.03 -16.53 -9.84
CA GLU A 139 0.74 -17.58 -10.56
C GLU A 139 -0.12 -18.02 -11.76
N THR A 140 0.26 -17.61 -12.97
CA THR A 140 -0.20 -18.30 -14.18
C THR A 140 0.56 -19.62 -14.30
N GLY A 141 0.17 -20.59 -13.47
CA GLY A 141 0.46 -22.00 -13.72
C GLY A 141 -0.55 -22.56 -14.70
N SER A 142 -0.16 -22.60 -15.99
CA SER A 142 -0.65 -23.49 -17.05
C SER A 142 -2.16 -23.70 -17.25
N SER A 143 -2.62 -23.43 -18.47
CA SER A 143 -3.79 -24.09 -19.05
C SER A 143 -3.71 -25.60 -18.80
N THR A 144 -4.72 -26.16 -18.15
CA THR A 144 -5.16 -27.53 -18.39
C THR A 144 -6.60 -27.45 -18.88
N THR A 145 -6.75 -27.64 -20.17
CA THR A 145 -7.93 -28.27 -20.75
C THR A 145 -8.15 -29.63 -20.06
N ASP A 146 -9.41 -30.08 -20.10
CA ASP A 146 -9.95 -31.40 -19.75
C ASP A 146 -10.51 -31.58 -18.33
N SER A 147 -11.71 -32.11 -18.12
CA SER A 147 -12.65 -32.79 -19.03
C SER A 147 -14.07 -32.64 -18.49
N SER A 148 -15.05 -32.76 -19.40
CA SER A 148 -16.45 -32.92 -19.03
C SER A 148 -16.59 -34.07 -18.04
N VAL A 149 -17.19 -33.80 -16.89
CA VAL A 149 -17.72 -34.85 -16.03
C VAL A 149 -18.98 -35.38 -16.72
N THR A 150 -18.79 -36.34 -17.63
CA THR A 150 -19.90 -37.15 -18.13
C THR A 150 -20.13 -38.25 -17.10
N THR A 151 -21.09 -38.03 -16.19
CA THR A 151 -21.57 -39.05 -15.26
C THR A 151 -22.27 -40.15 -16.07
N GLN A 152 -21.59 -41.27 -16.33
CA GLN A 152 -22.25 -42.49 -16.79
C GLN A 152 -22.95 -43.15 -15.61
N THR A 153 -24.28 -43.02 -15.57
CA THR A 153 -25.14 -43.80 -14.70
C THR A 153 -25.10 -45.26 -15.15
N ILE A 154 -24.47 -46.13 -14.35
CA ILE A 154 -24.57 -47.58 -14.52
C ILE A 154 -25.98 -47.98 -14.08
N GLN A 155 -26.86 -48.23 -15.05
CA GLN A 155 -28.17 -48.78 -14.82
C GLN A 155 -28.03 -50.29 -14.57
N SER A 156 -28.08 -50.69 -13.30
CA SER A 156 -28.08 -52.08 -12.87
C SER A 156 -29.48 -52.66 -13.11
N THR A 157 -29.66 -53.37 -14.22
CA THR A 157 -30.87 -54.15 -14.50
C THR A 157 -30.73 -55.52 -13.84
N THR A 158 -31.32 -55.68 -12.66
CA THR A 158 -31.53 -56.99 -12.03
C THR A 158 -32.73 -57.65 -12.72
N ILE A 159 -32.47 -58.73 -13.47
CA ILE A 159 -33.51 -59.63 -13.99
C ILE A 159 -33.86 -60.61 -12.86
N SER A 160 -35.15 -60.72 -12.56
CA SER A 160 -35.72 -61.75 -11.70
C SER A 160 -36.93 -62.37 -12.37
#